data_AF-A0A1Q6UHI5-F1
#
_entry.id   AF-A0A1Q6UHI5-F1
#
_cell.length_a   1.000
_cell.length_b   1.000
_cell.length_c   1.000
_cell.angle_alpha   90.00
_cell.angle_beta   90.00
_cell.angle_gamma   90.00
#
_symmetry.space_group_name_H-M   'P 1'
#
loop_
_entity.id
_entity.type
_entity.pdbx_description
1 polymer ?
#
loop_
_entity_poly.entity_id
_entity_poly.type
_entity_poly.pdbx_seq_one_letter_code
_entity_poly.pdbx_strand_id
1 'polypeptide(L)'
;MKKFAVSFLALAAFSKAFAGIFFLNGTSPNDASYDVNKVWQGDDMLCWAAAASNAIKYWQNSYASEGFGLPEGIPSGAYSAPYNSDIFKVFFDNWTNDGGFAENAMQWWFSGDVPISAEGSSELKQGADGGGYWNGVFDFEEVGEVFVSFDFFEDYVREDDLKNTLDSLIAWNISMTAAIYTDSGGGHAISVWGYEYDENLDEITGLLISDSDDDYLGNLVVGVEWDEDESRWYLQDYYGMDNWYLGSITGLDLWVEVPEPFVCAAVCGVAVLVFAARRRAAQGGGGARPWRAGRR
;
A
#
# COMPACT_ATOMS: atom_id res chain seq x y z
N MET A 1 -62.73 37.50 -3.81
CA MET A 1 -61.82 37.00 -4.86
C MET A 1 -60.72 38.01 -5.13
N LYS A 2 -59.51 37.77 -4.63
CA LYS A 2 -58.22 38.26 -5.16
C LYS A 2 -57.14 37.44 -4.45
N LYS A 3 -56.33 36.76 -5.27
CA LYS A 3 -55.52 35.59 -4.92
C LYS A 3 -54.25 36.04 -4.14
N PHE A 4 -53.92 35.32 -3.07
CA PHE A 4 -52.62 35.41 -2.40
C PHE A 4 -51.56 34.86 -3.35
N ALA A 5 -50.55 35.67 -3.68
CA ALA A 5 -49.32 35.18 -4.30
C ALA A 5 -48.44 34.61 -3.17
N VAL A 6 -48.27 33.28 -3.19
CA VAL A 6 -47.25 32.61 -2.37
C VAL A 6 -45.94 32.76 -3.14
N SER A 7 -45.04 33.60 -2.63
CA SER A 7 -43.66 33.63 -3.09
C SER A 7 -42.99 32.33 -2.65
N PHE A 8 -42.70 31.44 -3.59
CA PHE A 8 -41.72 30.38 -3.40
C PHE A 8 -40.35 31.05 -3.27
N LEU A 9 -39.81 31.11 -2.05
CA LEU A 9 -38.36 31.20 -1.89
C LEU A 9 -37.80 29.86 -2.40
N ALA A 10 -37.19 29.90 -3.58
CA ALA A 10 -36.25 28.86 -3.97
C ALA A 10 -35.08 28.96 -3.00
N LEU A 11 -35.02 28.04 -2.01
CA LEU A 11 -33.74 27.69 -1.42
C LEU A 11 -32.91 27.09 -2.55
N ALA A 12 -32.02 27.89 -3.13
CA ALA A 12 -30.88 27.35 -3.83
C ALA A 12 -30.08 26.58 -2.77
N ALA A 13 -30.27 25.27 -2.72
CA ALA A 13 -29.37 24.38 -2.04
C ALA A 13 -28.03 24.50 -2.77
N PHE A 14 -27.10 25.26 -2.18
CA PHE A 14 -25.69 25.02 -2.46
C PHE A 14 -25.40 23.62 -1.91
N SER A 15 -25.56 22.59 -2.74
CA SER A 15 -24.82 21.35 -2.54
C SER A 15 -23.36 21.78 -2.59
N LYS A 16 -22.70 21.82 -1.43
CA LYS A 16 -21.24 21.80 -1.44
C LYS A 16 -20.85 20.54 -2.21
N ALA A 17 -20.09 20.72 -3.28
CA ALA A 17 -19.40 19.64 -3.95
C ALA A 17 -18.74 18.77 -2.86
N PHE A 18 -19.04 17.48 -2.87
CA PHE A 18 -18.39 16.54 -1.96
C PHE A 18 -17.21 15.97 -2.73
N ALA A 19 -16.01 16.45 -2.43
CA ALA A 19 -14.79 15.74 -2.80
C ALA A 19 -14.67 14.53 -1.86
N GLY A 20 -14.58 13.33 -2.44
CA GLY A 20 -14.38 12.09 -1.70
C GLY A 20 -12.89 11.75 -1.65
N ILE A 21 -12.42 11.26 -0.50
CA ILE A 21 -11.06 10.68 -0.40
C ILE A 21 -11.18 9.17 -0.40
N PHE A 22 -10.48 8.53 -1.34
CA PHE A 22 -10.38 7.09 -1.52
C PHE A 22 -8.97 6.68 -1.14
N PHE A 23 -8.81 5.78 -0.17
CA PHE A 23 -7.50 5.42 0.36
C PHE A 23 -7.43 3.95 0.74
N LEU A 24 -6.20 3.43 0.81
CA LEU A 24 -5.90 2.06 1.19
C LEU A 24 -6.49 1.70 2.55
N ASN A 25 -7.03 0.50 2.67
CA ASN A 25 -7.64 0.06 3.92
C ASN A 25 -6.64 0.13 5.08
N GLY A 26 -7.10 0.62 6.23
CA GLY A 26 -6.24 0.77 7.41
C GLY A 26 -5.36 2.02 7.39
N THR A 27 -5.40 2.84 6.34
CA THR A 27 -4.86 4.21 6.34
C THR A 27 -5.97 5.23 6.60
N SER A 28 -5.59 6.49 6.87
CA SER A 28 -6.53 7.61 6.97
C SER A 28 -5.80 8.94 6.74
N PRO A 29 -6.50 10.06 6.49
CA PRO A 29 -5.85 11.37 6.41
C PRO A 29 -5.12 11.75 7.70
N ASN A 30 -3.91 12.29 7.58
CA ASN A 30 -2.95 12.56 8.67
C ASN A 30 -2.42 11.31 9.39
N ASP A 31 -2.48 10.13 8.75
CA ASP A 31 -1.91 8.91 9.33
C ASP A 31 -0.38 8.94 9.25
N ALA A 32 0.26 8.94 10.42
CA ALA A 32 1.72 8.94 10.60
C ALA A 32 2.33 7.52 10.66
N SER A 33 1.51 6.47 10.51
CA SER A 33 1.99 5.09 10.62
C SER A 33 2.94 4.71 9.49
N TYR A 34 2.80 5.36 8.33
CA TYR A 34 3.55 5.06 7.11
C TYR A 34 4.15 6.34 6.53
N ASP A 35 4.99 6.99 7.32
CA ASP A 35 5.58 8.27 6.97
C ASP A 35 7.03 8.32 7.44
N VAL A 36 7.91 7.65 6.69
CA VAL A 36 9.35 7.67 6.94
C VAL A 36 9.96 8.98 6.50
N ASN A 37 10.67 9.67 7.42
CA ASN A 37 11.37 10.92 7.12
C ASN A 37 12.88 10.70 7.12
N LYS A 38 13.56 11.36 6.18
CA LYS A 38 15.00 11.51 6.19
C LYS A 38 15.43 12.40 7.36
N VAL A 39 16.68 12.24 7.77
CA VAL A 39 17.32 13.08 8.80
C VAL A 39 18.46 13.93 8.25
N TRP A 40 18.71 13.84 6.93
CA TRP A 40 19.66 14.64 6.18
C TRP A 40 21.10 14.46 6.67
N GLN A 41 21.47 13.21 6.94
CA GLN A 41 22.80 12.80 7.42
C GLN A 41 23.33 11.62 6.61
N GLY A 42 23.48 11.84 5.30
CA GLY A 42 23.97 10.82 4.37
C GLY A 42 22.86 9.90 3.84
N ASP A 43 21.61 10.33 3.96
CA ASP A 43 20.40 9.70 3.44
C ASP A 43 19.68 10.60 2.42
N ASP A 44 20.28 11.72 2.04
CA ASP A 44 19.73 12.77 1.19
C ASP A 44 19.07 12.26 -0.10
N MET A 45 19.62 11.19 -0.68
CA MET A 45 19.18 10.61 -1.95
C MET A 45 18.34 9.34 -1.80
N LEU A 46 17.96 8.97 -0.57
CA LEU A 46 17.27 7.71 -0.26
C LEU A 46 15.73 7.83 -0.20
N CYS A 47 15.14 8.81 -0.88
CA CYS A 47 13.67 8.97 -0.92
C CYS A 47 12.95 7.72 -1.45
N TRP A 48 13.52 7.06 -2.46
CA TRP A 48 13.01 5.80 -3.01
C TRP A 48 12.95 4.68 -1.96
N ALA A 49 13.96 4.60 -1.09
CA ALA A 49 14.01 3.63 -0.01
C ALA A 49 13.06 4.00 1.14
N ALA A 50 12.87 5.29 1.42
CA ALA A 50 11.90 5.76 2.41
C ALA A 50 10.47 5.43 1.96
N ALA A 51 10.13 5.76 0.71
CA ALA A 51 8.83 5.44 0.11
C ALA A 51 8.56 3.93 0.10
N ALA A 52 9.56 3.12 -0.30
CA ALA A 52 9.44 1.66 -0.26
C ALA A 52 9.34 1.12 1.17
N SER A 53 10.04 1.71 2.15
CA SER A 53 9.94 1.31 3.57
C SER A 53 8.51 1.42 4.10
N ASN A 54 7.80 2.48 3.69
CA ASN A 54 6.40 2.65 4.03
C ASN A 54 5.51 1.56 3.39
N ALA A 55 5.71 1.27 2.10
CA ALA A 55 4.97 0.23 1.39
C ALA A 55 5.22 -1.17 2.00
N ILE A 56 6.48 -1.51 2.28
CA ILE A 56 6.88 -2.75 2.95
C ILE A 56 6.20 -2.85 4.32
N LYS A 57 6.25 -1.78 5.13
CA LYS A 57 5.59 -1.76 6.44
C LYS A 57 4.09 -2.02 6.33
N TYR A 58 3.42 -1.38 5.37
CA TYR A 58 2.00 -1.60 5.11
C TYR A 58 1.72 -3.06 4.76
N TRP A 59 2.46 -3.62 3.80
CA TRP A 59 2.30 -5.02 3.40
C TRP A 59 2.51 -5.99 4.57
N GLN A 60 3.55 -5.78 5.39
CA GLN A 60 3.82 -6.61 6.56
C GLN A 60 2.70 -6.52 7.61
N ASN A 61 2.16 -5.32 7.81
CA ASN A 61 1.02 -5.12 8.71
C ASN A 61 -0.24 -5.82 8.19
N SER A 62 -0.52 -5.74 6.89
CA SER A 62 -1.63 -6.44 6.24
C SER A 62 -1.49 -7.96 6.39
N TYR A 63 -0.32 -8.50 6.05
CA TYR A 63 0.00 -9.92 6.21
C TYR A 63 -0.17 -10.40 7.67
N ALA A 64 0.31 -9.61 8.64
CA ALA A 64 0.13 -9.92 10.06
C ALA A 64 -1.34 -9.82 10.51
N SER A 65 -2.11 -8.87 9.97
CA SER A 65 -3.53 -8.67 10.31
C SER A 65 -4.41 -9.85 9.88
N GLU A 66 -3.99 -10.58 8.84
CA GLU A 66 -4.63 -11.82 8.39
C GLU A 66 -4.27 -13.04 9.26
N GLY A 67 -3.38 -12.85 10.25
CA GLY A 67 -3.02 -13.85 11.24
C GLY A 67 -1.75 -14.64 10.92
N PHE A 68 -0.99 -14.22 9.89
CA PHE A 68 0.30 -14.81 9.58
C PHE A 68 1.42 -14.21 10.45
N GLY A 69 2.45 -15.01 10.72
CA GLY A 69 3.62 -14.55 11.47
C GLY A 69 4.68 -13.99 10.52
N LEU A 70 5.29 -12.86 10.90
CA LEU A 70 6.46 -12.33 10.20
C LEU A 70 7.69 -13.24 10.42
N PRO A 71 8.63 -13.33 9.46
CA PRO A 71 9.92 -14.00 9.66
C PRO A 71 10.64 -13.52 10.93
N GLU A 72 11.34 -14.43 11.60
CA GLU A 72 12.05 -14.07 12.83
C GLU A 72 13.16 -13.03 12.55
N GLY A 73 13.18 -11.95 13.34
CA GLY A 73 14.21 -10.92 13.27
C GLY A 73 14.04 -9.90 12.13
N ILE A 74 12.97 -9.99 11.33
CA ILE A 74 12.69 -8.99 10.31
C ILE A 74 12.32 -7.63 10.94
N PRO A 75 12.86 -6.51 10.45
CA PRO A 75 12.43 -5.18 10.87
C PRO A 75 10.95 -4.94 10.51
N SER A 76 10.21 -4.26 11.38
CA SER A 76 8.74 -4.14 11.28
C SER A 76 8.23 -2.73 11.03
N GLY A 77 9.13 -1.77 10.78
CA GLY A 77 8.86 -0.35 10.64
C GLY A 77 8.74 0.37 11.98
N ALA A 78 9.38 -0.16 13.02
CA ALA A 78 9.40 0.42 14.37
C ALA A 78 10.43 1.57 14.46
N TYR A 79 10.25 2.48 15.40
CA TYR A 79 11.20 3.58 15.62
C TYR A 79 12.62 3.07 15.90
N SER A 80 13.62 3.60 15.19
CA SER A 80 15.02 3.20 15.31
C SER A 80 15.95 4.38 15.05
N ALA A 81 16.35 5.06 16.14
CA ALA A 81 17.08 6.32 16.08
C ALA A 81 18.30 6.28 15.13
N PRO A 82 18.50 7.32 14.30
CA PRO A 82 17.74 8.57 14.28
C PRO A 82 16.40 8.49 13.51
N TYR A 83 16.13 7.39 12.82
CA TYR A 83 14.97 7.21 11.97
C TYR A 83 13.71 6.81 12.74
N ASN A 84 12.56 7.12 12.17
CA ASN A 84 11.27 6.64 12.64
C ASN A 84 10.89 5.24 12.11
N SER A 85 11.82 4.57 11.43
CA SER A 85 11.64 3.22 10.88
C SER A 85 12.95 2.42 10.88
N ASP A 86 12.91 1.20 11.44
CA ASP A 86 13.97 0.21 11.40
C ASP A 86 14.13 -0.42 10.00
N ILE A 87 13.07 -0.47 9.19
CA ILE A 87 13.15 -0.84 7.76
C ILE A 87 14.00 0.16 7.00
N PHE A 88 13.71 1.47 7.17
CA PHE A 88 14.49 2.51 6.50
C PHE A 88 15.94 2.55 6.98
N LYS A 89 16.16 2.31 8.28
CA LYS A 89 17.50 2.15 8.82
C LYS A 89 18.28 1.04 8.11
N VAL A 90 17.65 -0.10 7.81
CA VAL A 90 18.31 -1.17 7.06
C VAL A 90 18.71 -0.72 5.66
N PHE A 91 17.86 0.00 4.95
CA PHE A 91 18.23 0.59 3.66
C PHE A 91 19.42 1.54 3.79
N PHE A 92 19.36 2.48 4.73
CA PHE A 92 20.46 3.40 4.99
C PHE A 92 21.77 2.68 5.30
N ASP A 93 21.74 1.60 6.09
CA ASP A 93 22.94 0.85 6.45
C ASP A 93 23.51 0.07 5.24
N ASN A 94 22.66 -0.39 4.31
CA ASN A 94 23.03 -1.32 3.23
C ASN A 94 23.21 -0.70 1.84
N TRP A 95 22.65 0.48 1.56
CA TRP A 95 22.65 1.09 0.21
C TRP A 95 23.42 2.41 0.16
N THR A 96 24.07 2.70 -0.96
CA THR A 96 24.77 3.98 -1.16
C THR A 96 23.78 5.16 -1.20
N ASN A 97 24.23 6.33 -0.78
CA ASN A 97 23.42 7.56 -0.75
C ASN A 97 23.30 8.19 -2.15
N ASP A 98 22.64 7.48 -3.06
CA ASP A 98 22.38 7.91 -4.44
C ASP A 98 20.91 7.64 -4.79
N GLY A 99 20.44 8.22 -5.90
CA GLY A 99 19.08 7.99 -6.40
C GLY A 99 18.88 6.52 -6.80
N GLY A 100 17.69 5.99 -6.59
CA GLY A 100 17.40 4.56 -6.81
C GLY A 100 15.95 4.31 -7.16
N PHE A 101 15.56 3.05 -7.12
CA PHE A 101 14.27 2.56 -7.61
C PHE A 101 13.50 1.91 -6.47
N ALA A 102 12.24 2.30 -6.26
CA ALA A 102 11.39 1.70 -5.25
C ALA A 102 11.20 0.19 -5.52
N GLU A 103 11.16 -0.19 -6.80
CA GLU A 103 11.17 -1.57 -7.31
C GLU A 103 12.35 -2.37 -6.75
N ASN A 104 13.57 -1.82 -6.82
CA ASN A 104 14.75 -2.47 -6.28
C ASN A 104 14.67 -2.59 -4.75
N ALA A 105 14.16 -1.56 -4.06
CA ALA A 105 13.97 -1.63 -2.62
C ALA A 105 13.01 -2.76 -2.23
N MET A 106 11.86 -2.83 -2.90
CA MET A 106 10.85 -3.86 -2.68
C MET A 106 11.41 -5.25 -3.01
N GLN A 107 11.97 -5.47 -4.20
CA GLN A 107 12.53 -6.77 -4.59
C GLN A 107 13.63 -7.21 -3.63
N TRP A 108 14.60 -6.33 -3.33
CA TRP A 108 15.71 -6.66 -2.45
C TRP A 108 15.26 -6.98 -1.02
N TRP A 109 14.25 -6.30 -0.49
CA TRP A 109 13.71 -6.62 0.83
C TRP A 109 13.18 -8.05 0.91
N PHE A 110 12.45 -8.47 -0.12
CA PHE A 110 11.74 -9.74 -0.15
C PHE A 110 12.64 -10.91 -0.56
N SER A 111 13.25 -10.85 -1.75
CA SER A 111 14.05 -11.93 -2.32
C SER A 111 15.56 -11.73 -2.14
N GLY A 112 16.01 -10.49 -1.97
CA GLY A 112 17.43 -10.14 -1.96
C GLY A 112 17.98 -9.80 -3.34
N ASP A 113 17.16 -9.90 -4.39
CA ASP A 113 17.55 -9.58 -5.75
C ASP A 113 17.44 -8.08 -6.04
N VAL A 114 18.27 -7.60 -6.97
CA VAL A 114 18.29 -6.20 -7.44
C VAL A 114 18.15 -6.23 -8.96
N PRO A 115 16.91 -6.19 -9.50
CA PRO A 115 16.66 -6.45 -10.92
C PRO A 115 17.02 -5.27 -11.82
N ILE A 116 16.95 -4.03 -11.32
CA ILE A 116 17.21 -2.83 -12.11
C ILE A 116 18.64 -2.36 -11.85
N SER A 117 19.41 -2.17 -12.92
CA SER A 117 20.75 -1.60 -12.88
C SER A 117 20.84 -0.42 -13.84
N ALA A 118 21.15 0.76 -13.31
CA ALA A 118 21.36 1.98 -14.08
C ALA A 118 22.69 2.64 -13.66
N GLU A 119 23.39 3.25 -14.61
CA GLU A 119 24.63 3.95 -14.30
C GLU A 119 24.34 5.14 -13.36
N GLY A 120 25.06 5.21 -12.23
CA GLY A 120 24.90 6.27 -11.25
C GLY A 120 23.70 6.13 -10.31
N SER A 121 22.98 5.00 -10.36
CA SER A 121 21.98 4.68 -9.34
C SER A 121 22.62 4.11 -8.07
N SER A 122 21.88 4.11 -6.98
CA SER A 122 22.25 3.49 -5.71
C SER A 122 22.60 2.02 -5.87
N GLU A 123 23.64 1.60 -5.15
CA GLU A 123 24.14 0.23 -5.13
C GLU A 123 24.20 -0.31 -3.70
N LEU A 124 24.21 -1.63 -3.56
CA LEU A 124 24.52 -2.26 -2.28
C LEU A 124 25.96 -1.95 -1.87
N LYS A 125 26.14 -1.51 -0.63
CA LYS A 125 27.46 -1.30 -0.04
C LYS A 125 28.21 -2.63 0.06
N GLN A 126 29.53 -2.52 0.05
CA GLN A 126 30.39 -3.66 0.34
C GLN A 126 30.06 -4.24 1.72
N GLY A 127 29.67 -5.52 1.75
CA GLY A 127 29.33 -6.22 3.00
C GLY A 127 27.91 -5.96 3.49
N ALA A 128 27.01 -5.47 2.62
CA ALA A 128 25.58 -5.46 2.89
C ALA A 128 25.10 -6.84 3.39
N ASP A 129 24.34 -6.84 4.48
CA ASP A 129 23.88 -8.01 5.21
C ASP A 129 22.37 -8.04 5.46
N GLY A 130 21.62 -7.06 4.91
CA GLY A 130 20.16 -7.04 4.85
C GLY A 130 19.58 -7.67 3.59
N GLY A 131 18.25 -7.56 3.46
CA GLY A 131 17.49 -8.05 2.29
C GLY A 131 17.18 -9.54 2.34
N GLY A 132 16.35 -10.01 1.41
CA GLY A 132 15.98 -11.43 1.27
C GLY A 132 15.27 -12.02 2.49
N TYR A 133 14.58 -11.20 3.26
CA TYR A 133 13.97 -11.60 4.54
C TYR A 133 12.85 -12.64 4.38
N TRP A 134 12.30 -12.77 3.16
CA TRP A 134 11.14 -13.60 2.88
C TRP A 134 11.47 -14.90 2.15
N ASN A 135 12.75 -15.18 1.87
CA ASN A 135 13.21 -16.42 1.22
C ASN A 135 12.89 -17.71 2.00
N GLY A 136 12.61 -17.60 3.32
CA GLY A 136 12.15 -18.73 4.14
C GLY A 136 10.64 -18.98 4.06
N VAL A 137 9.89 -18.08 3.42
CA VAL A 137 8.42 -18.08 3.36
C VAL A 137 7.92 -18.31 1.93
N PHE A 138 8.54 -17.63 0.96
CA PHE A 138 8.16 -17.70 -0.45
C PHE A 138 9.30 -18.24 -1.31
N ASP A 139 8.93 -18.90 -2.41
CA ASP A 139 9.85 -19.29 -3.47
C ASP A 139 9.86 -18.22 -4.55
N PHE A 140 10.88 -17.33 -4.54
CA PHE A 140 10.96 -16.23 -5.49
C PHE A 140 11.37 -16.65 -6.90
N GLU A 141 11.82 -17.90 -7.11
CA GLU A 141 11.94 -18.45 -8.46
C GLU A 141 10.55 -18.65 -9.09
N GLU A 142 9.52 -18.94 -8.29
CA GLU A 142 8.14 -19.09 -8.74
C GLU A 142 7.35 -17.77 -8.71
N VAL A 143 7.55 -16.95 -7.67
CA VAL A 143 6.86 -15.64 -7.52
C VAL A 143 7.34 -14.62 -8.55
N GLY A 144 8.65 -14.56 -8.80
CA GLY A 144 9.25 -13.56 -9.67
C GLY A 144 9.33 -12.17 -9.03
N GLU A 145 8.88 -11.15 -9.76
CA GLU A 145 8.88 -9.76 -9.31
C GLU A 145 7.80 -9.53 -8.25
N VAL A 146 8.16 -8.81 -7.18
CA VAL A 146 7.25 -8.46 -6.07
C VAL A 146 6.60 -7.10 -6.25
N PHE A 147 6.63 -6.55 -7.45
CA PHE A 147 6.08 -5.23 -7.74
C PHE A 147 5.38 -5.20 -9.10
N VAL A 148 4.56 -4.18 -9.29
CA VAL A 148 3.96 -3.83 -10.57
C VAL A 148 4.09 -2.31 -10.75
N SER A 149 4.54 -1.87 -11.93
CA SER A 149 4.75 -0.46 -12.23
C SER A 149 3.85 0.00 -13.38
N PHE A 150 3.35 1.22 -13.27
CA PHE A 150 2.50 1.90 -14.25
C PHE A 150 3.14 3.25 -14.59
N ASP A 151 3.49 3.44 -15.86
CA ASP A 151 4.15 4.67 -16.33
C ASP A 151 3.14 5.73 -16.76
N PHE A 152 3.42 6.99 -16.39
CA PHE A 152 2.61 8.20 -16.58
C PHE A 152 3.36 9.31 -17.34
N PHE A 153 4.52 9.02 -17.94
CA PHE A 153 5.32 10.01 -18.68
C PHE A 153 5.39 9.80 -20.20
N GLU A 154 4.72 8.78 -20.74
CA GLU A 154 4.76 8.43 -22.18
C GLU A 154 3.56 8.96 -22.99
N ASP A 155 3.74 9.13 -24.31
CA ASP A 155 2.76 9.68 -25.28
C ASP A 155 1.41 8.92 -25.38
N TYR A 156 1.22 7.84 -24.61
CA TYR A 156 0.02 7.01 -24.62
C TYR A 156 -0.81 7.07 -23.33
N VAL A 157 -0.35 7.86 -22.35
CA VAL A 157 -1.06 8.08 -21.09
C VAL A 157 -2.33 8.87 -21.37
N ARG A 158 -3.44 8.42 -20.79
CA ARG A 158 -4.72 9.12 -20.78
C ARG A 158 -5.01 9.65 -19.39
N GLU A 159 -5.77 10.72 -19.31
CA GLU A 159 -6.27 11.29 -18.05
C GLU A 159 -6.85 10.21 -17.11
N ASP A 160 -7.74 9.36 -17.64
CA ASP A 160 -8.39 8.27 -16.88
C ASP A 160 -7.44 7.18 -16.36
N ASP A 161 -6.23 7.04 -16.92
CA ASP A 161 -5.33 5.94 -16.57
C ASP A 161 -4.87 6.01 -15.11
N LEU A 162 -4.73 7.24 -14.56
CA LEU A 162 -4.36 7.42 -13.15
C LEU A 162 -5.45 6.86 -12.23
N LYS A 163 -6.70 7.24 -12.49
CA LYS A 163 -7.83 6.77 -11.68
C LYS A 163 -8.00 5.26 -11.78
N ASN A 164 -7.94 4.70 -12.98
CA ASN A 164 -8.06 3.25 -13.20
C ASN A 164 -6.96 2.46 -12.47
N THR A 165 -5.74 2.99 -12.46
CA THR A 165 -4.60 2.40 -11.76
C THR A 165 -4.81 2.45 -10.24
N LEU A 166 -5.12 3.62 -9.69
CA LEU A 166 -5.33 3.79 -8.25
C LEU A 166 -6.55 2.98 -7.74
N ASP A 167 -7.65 2.95 -8.50
CA ASP A 167 -8.82 2.14 -8.17
C ASP A 167 -8.47 0.66 -8.09
N SER A 168 -7.69 0.16 -9.05
CA SER A 168 -7.24 -1.23 -9.06
C SER A 168 -6.38 -1.53 -7.84
N LEU A 169 -5.34 -0.73 -7.59
CA LEU A 169 -4.41 -0.96 -6.48
C LEU A 169 -5.10 -0.86 -5.10
N ILE A 170 -6.00 0.12 -4.93
CA ILE A 170 -6.77 0.27 -3.70
C ILE A 170 -7.73 -0.90 -3.50
N ALA A 171 -8.42 -1.37 -4.55
CA ALA A 171 -9.34 -2.49 -4.46
C ALA A 171 -8.66 -3.79 -3.99
N TRP A 172 -7.38 -3.96 -4.35
CA TRP A 172 -6.55 -5.10 -3.94
C TRP A 172 -5.71 -4.85 -2.69
N ASN A 173 -5.83 -3.69 -2.04
CA ASN A 173 -5.00 -3.26 -0.90
C ASN A 173 -3.49 -3.33 -1.18
N ILE A 174 -3.08 -2.96 -2.39
CA ILE A 174 -1.68 -2.91 -2.79
C ILE A 174 -1.10 -1.55 -2.38
N SER A 175 -0.08 -1.55 -1.52
CA SER A 175 0.63 -0.32 -1.14
C SER A 175 1.41 0.26 -2.30
N MET A 176 1.46 1.59 -2.40
CA MET A 176 1.96 2.29 -3.58
C MET A 176 3.07 3.29 -3.25
N THR A 177 3.99 3.44 -4.19
CA THR A 177 4.94 4.55 -4.28
C THR A 177 4.75 5.27 -5.61
N ALA A 178 5.11 6.54 -5.70
CA ALA A 178 5.20 7.27 -6.95
C ALA A 178 6.62 7.73 -7.20
N ALA A 179 7.08 7.64 -8.45
CA ALA A 179 8.21 8.41 -8.94
C ALA A 179 7.70 9.69 -9.58
N ILE A 180 8.26 10.84 -9.20
CA ILE A 180 7.91 12.15 -9.74
C ILE A 180 9.16 12.85 -10.27
N TYR A 181 8.98 13.69 -11.28
CA TYR A 181 10.09 14.30 -11.99
C TYR A 181 9.84 15.77 -12.31
N THR A 182 10.91 16.47 -12.66
CA THR A 182 10.85 17.80 -13.29
C THR A 182 11.66 17.78 -14.58
N ASP A 183 11.29 18.61 -15.56
CA ASP A 183 12.07 18.74 -16.81
C ASP A 183 13.50 19.27 -16.59
N SER A 184 13.76 19.85 -15.41
CA SER A 184 15.09 20.31 -15.00
C SER A 184 16.04 19.18 -14.58
N GLY A 185 15.58 17.92 -14.61
CA GLY A 185 16.36 16.74 -14.23
C GLY A 185 16.23 16.36 -12.75
N GLY A 186 15.27 16.94 -12.02
CA GLY A 186 14.91 16.48 -10.68
C GLY A 186 14.13 15.17 -10.74
N GLY A 187 14.47 14.23 -9.86
CA GLY A 187 13.71 13.00 -9.65
C GLY A 187 13.54 12.75 -8.16
N HIS A 188 12.35 12.32 -7.76
CA HIS A 188 11.98 12.09 -6.36
C HIS A 188 10.99 10.94 -6.24
N ALA A 189 10.91 10.34 -5.06
CA ALA A 189 10.00 9.25 -4.79
C ALA A 189 9.22 9.49 -3.50
N ILE A 190 7.91 9.27 -3.57
CA ILE A 190 6.95 9.50 -2.49
C ILE A 190 6.08 8.27 -2.28
N SER A 191 5.46 8.13 -1.10
CA SER A 191 4.44 7.11 -0.89
C SER A 191 3.07 7.64 -1.30
N VAL A 192 2.23 6.77 -1.87
CA VAL A 192 0.85 7.10 -2.24
C VAL A 192 -0.10 6.18 -1.48
N TRP A 193 -1.09 6.78 -0.83
CA TRP A 193 -2.05 6.08 0.03
C TRP A 193 -3.47 6.11 -0.52
N GLY A 194 -3.72 6.97 -1.50
CA GLY A 194 -5.06 7.23 -2.01
C GLY A 194 -5.12 8.47 -2.89
N TYR A 195 -6.34 8.88 -3.20
CA TYR A 195 -6.62 10.07 -3.99
C TYR A 195 -7.88 10.79 -3.53
N GLU A 196 -7.95 12.08 -3.84
CA GLU A 196 -9.14 12.91 -3.76
C GLU A 196 -9.82 12.96 -5.13
N TYR A 197 -11.14 12.82 -5.15
CA TYR A 197 -11.96 12.83 -6.35
C TYR A 197 -13.11 13.83 -6.22
N ASP A 198 -13.28 14.70 -7.22
CA ASP A 198 -14.47 15.53 -7.33
C ASP A 198 -15.50 14.85 -8.25
N GLU A 199 -16.56 14.29 -7.67
CA GLU A 199 -17.64 13.63 -8.41
C GLU A 199 -18.38 14.54 -9.40
N ASN A 200 -18.28 15.86 -9.27
CA ASN A 200 -18.95 16.80 -10.19
C ASN A 200 -18.11 17.10 -11.43
N LEU A 201 -16.79 17.10 -11.26
CA LEU A 201 -15.83 17.23 -12.35
C LEU A 201 -15.58 15.90 -13.03
N ASP A 202 -15.81 14.78 -12.30
CA ASP A 202 -15.45 13.43 -12.71
C ASP A 202 -13.93 13.26 -12.83
N GLU A 203 -13.18 13.94 -11.94
CA GLU A 203 -11.73 14.13 -12.03
C GLU A 203 -11.03 13.85 -10.69
N ILE A 204 -9.79 13.35 -10.76
CA ILE A 204 -8.89 13.32 -9.61
C ILE A 204 -8.39 14.75 -9.37
N THR A 205 -8.56 15.23 -8.14
CA THR A 205 -8.12 16.58 -7.73
C THR A 205 -6.91 16.56 -6.82
N GLY A 206 -6.56 15.39 -6.26
CA GLY A 206 -5.39 15.27 -5.41
C GLY A 206 -4.94 13.84 -5.14
N LEU A 207 -3.70 13.69 -4.69
CA LEU A 207 -3.12 12.45 -4.19
C LEU A 207 -2.89 12.55 -2.69
N LEU A 208 -3.26 11.51 -1.94
CA LEU A 208 -2.92 11.38 -0.53
C LEU A 208 -1.53 10.74 -0.44
N ILE A 209 -0.53 11.52 -0.01
CA ILE A 209 0.88 11.12 -0.06
C ILE A 209 1.58 11.25 1.29
N SER A 210 2.72 10.58 1.41
CA SER A 210 3.74 10.84 2.44
C SER A 210 5.07 11.08 1.75
N ASP A 211 5.86 12.02 2.26
CA ASP A 211 7.11 12.46 1.65
C ASP A 211 8.24 12.51 2.66
N SER A 212 9.32 11.80 2.39
CA SER A 212 10.47 11.71 3.29
C SER A 212 11.23 13.03 3.46
N ASP A 213 10.98 14.00 2.60
CA ASP A 213 11.68 15.28 2.55
C ASP A 213 10.97 16.36 3.38
N ASP A 214 9.76 16.09 3.85
CA ASP A 214 8.98 17.07 4.59
C ASP A 214 9.35 17.12 6.10
N ASP A 215 8.98 18.24 6.71
CA ASP A 215 9.04 18.46 8.17
C ASP A 215 7.71 18.07 8.87
N TYR A 216 6.78 17.47 8.12
CA TYR A 216 5.48 17.04 8.60
C TYR A 216 5.56 15.58 9.05
N LEU A 217 4.58 15.14 9.85
CA LEU A 217 4.48 13.74 10.22
C LEU A 217 3.03 13.31 10.03
N GLY A 218 2.79 12.54 8.99
CA GLY A 218 1.49 12.11 8.51
C GLY A 218 1.40 12.16 6.99
N ASN A 219 0.38 11.53 6.43
CA ASN A 219 0.03 11.77 5.03
C ASN A 219 -0.79 13.07 4.84
N LEU A 220 -0.64 13.67 3.67
CA LEU A 220 -1.32 14.91 3.27
C LEU A 220 -1.83 14.81 1.84
N VAL A 221 -2.84 15.61 1.50
CA VAL A 221 -3.34 15.68 0.12
C VAL A 221 -2.56 16.75 -0.64
N VAL A 222 -1.93 16.36 -1.75
CA VAL A 222 -1.32 17.25 -2.74
C VAL A 222 -2.24 17.33 -3.94
N GLY A 223 -2.51 18.55 -4.43
CA GLY A 223 -3.35 18.74 -5.61
C GLY A 223 -2.68 18.14 -6.85
N VAL A 224 -3.47 17.66 -7.81
CA VAL A 224 -2.96 17.25 -9.12
C VAL A 224 -3.85 17.79 -10.24
N GLU A 225 -3.25 18.06 -11.39
CA GLU A 225 -3.93 18.57 -12.59
C GLU A 225 -3.39 17.85 -13.83
N TRP A 226 -4.29 17.51 -14.75
CA TRP A 226 -3.92 16.92 -16.05
C TRP A 226 -3.55 18.01 -17.05
N ASP A 227 -2.38 17.88 -17.67
CA ASP A 227 -1.98 18.69 -18.81
C ASP A 227 -2.22 17.91 -20.11
N GLU A 228 -3.19 18.38 -20.92
CA GLU A 228 -3.57 17.76 -22.18
C GLU A 228 -2.49 17.88 -23.27
N ASP A 229 -1.71 18.97 -23.27
CA ASP A 229 -0.70 19.23 -24.29
C ASP A 229 0.53 18.34 -24.08
N GLU A 230 0.88 18.08 -22.82
CA GLU A 230 2.01 17.23 -22.43
C GLU A 230 1.60 15.79 -22.10
N SER A 231 0.30 15.52 -21.97
CA SER A 231 -0.26 14.22 -21.57
C SER A 231 0.31 13.71 -20.24
N ARG A 232 0.34 14.57 -19.23
CA ARG A 232 0.95 14.31 -17.91
C ARG A 232 0.12 14.86 -16.76
N TRP A 233 0.22 14.20 -15.61
CA TRP A 233 -0.32 14.71 -14.35
C TRP A 233 0.72 15.54 -13.61
N TYR A 234 0.41 16.80 -13.32
CA TYR A 234 1.26 17.71 -12.55
C TYR A 234 0.78 17.85 -11.11
N LEU A 235 1.71 17.74 -10.17
CA LEU A 235 1.46 18.07 -8.78
C LEU A 235 1.36 19.60 -8.63
N GLN A 236 0.35 20.05 -7.90
CA GLN A 236 0.02 21.46 -7.69
C GLN A 236 0.47 21.93 -6.30
N ASP A 237 1.09 23.10 -6.25
CA ASP A 237 1.68 23.75 -5.06
C ASP A 237 2.63 22.84 -4.26
N TYR A 238 3.25 21.86 -4.94
CA TYR A 238 4.14 20.90 -4.32
C TYR A 238 5.47 21.58 -3.96
N TYR A 239 5.66 21.82 -2.66
CA TYR A 239 6.69 22.72 -2.13
C TYR A 239 6.70 24.11 -2.78
N GLY A 240 5.53 24.65 -3.11
CA GLY A 240 5.40 25.97 -3.74
C GLY A 240 5.69 25.98 -5.24
N MET A 241 5.65 24.82 -5.90
CA MET A 241 5.94 24.67 -7.32
C MET A 241 4.92 23.75 -8.01
N ASP A 242 4.64 24.03 -9.28
CA ASP A 242 3.69 23.28 -10.12
C ASP A 242 4.40 22.57 -11.29
N ASN A 243 5.72 22.35 -11.19
CA ASN A 243 6.56 21.81 -12.26
C ASN A 243 6.99 20.35 -12.03
N TRP A 244 6.45 19.71 -11.00
CA TRP A 244 6.64 18.30 -10.74
C TRP A 244 5.52 17.51 -11.39
N TYR A 245 5.86 16.50 -12.17
CA TYR A 245 4.89 15.63 -12.81
C TYR A 245 5.06 14.18 -12.37
N LEU A 246 3.95 13.45 -12.40
CA LEU A 246 3.91 12.03 -12.10
C LEU A 246 4.61 11.24 -13.20
N GLY A 247 5.64 10.50 -12.83
CA GLY A 247 6.35 9.60 -13.73
C GLY A 247 5.81 8.19 -13.67
N SER A 248 5.68 7.59 -12.49
CA SER A 248 5.13 6.24 -12.36
C SER A 248 4.42 6.04 -11.02
N ILE A 249 3.53 5.06 -10.98
CA ILE A 249 3.03 4.44 -9.74
C ILE A 249 3.54 3.00 -9.69
N THR A 250 4.17 2.63 -8.58
CA THR A 250 4.68 1.29 -8.33
C THR A 250 3.97 0.70 -7.13
N GLY A 251 3.30 -0.44 -7.32
CA GLY A 251 2.63 -1.21 -6.27
C GLY A 251 3.48 -2.38 -5.78
N LEU A 252 3.48 -2.64 -4.47
CA LEU A 252 4.08 -3.84 -3.87
C LEU A 252 3.09 -5.01 -3.93
N ASP A 253 3.28 -5.89 -4.91
CA ASP A 253 2.39 -7.01 -5.20
C ASP A 253 3.19 -8.30 -5.41
N LEU A 254 3.02 -9.27 -4.51
CA LEU A 254 3.67 -10.57 -4.61
C LEU A 254 2.88 -11.56 -5.48
N TRP A 255 1.73 -11.18 -6.03
CA TRP A 255 0.87 -12.03 -6.87
C TRP A 255 0.48 -13.38 -6.24
N VAL A 256 0.64 -13.50 -4.92
CA VAL A 256 0.27 -14.67 -4.14
C VAL A 256 -1.07 -14.40 -3.47
N GLU A 257 -2.05 -15.28 -3.70
CA GLU A 257 -3.24 -15.31 -2.86
C GLU A 257 -2.81 -15.65 -1.43
N VAL A 258 -2.75 -14.64 -0.56
CA VAL A 258 -2.63 -14.88 0.87
C VAL A 258 -3.91 -15.63 1.29
N PRO A 259 -3.83 -16.88 1.79
CA PRO A 259 -5.03 -17.67 2.01
C PRO A 259 -5.92 -17.00 3.03
N GLU A 260 -7.12 -16.58 2.62
CA GLU A 260 -7.99 -15.86 3.54
C GLU A 260 -8.25 -16.66 4.84
N PRO A 261 -8.20 -16.01 6.01
CA PRO A 261 -8.39 -16.69 7.30
C PRO A 261 -9.72 -17.47 7.38
N PHE A 262 -10.73 -17.08 6.58
CA PHE A 262 -12.00 -17.81 6.51
C PHE A 262 -11.85 -19.23 5.93
N VAL A 263 -10.92 -19.49 5.01
CA VAL A 263 -10.70 -20.82 4.43
C VAL A 263 -10.15 -21.76 5.50
N CYS A 264 -9.16 -21.30 6.27
CA CYS A 264 -8.62 -22.02 7.41
C CYS A 264 -9.68 -22.22 8.52
N ALA A 265 -10.47 -21.19 8.83
CA ALA A 265 -11.55 -21.27 9.82
C ALA A 265 -12.68 -22.22 9.38
N ALA A 266 -13.02 -22.26 8.08
CA ALA A 266 -14.02 -23.15 7.52
C ALA A 266 -13.55 -24.60 7.54
N VAL A 267 -12.29 -24.87 7.17
CA VAL A 267 -11.68 -26.21 7.25
C VAL A 267 -11.63 -26.69 8.71
N CYS A 268 -11.17 -25.84 9.63
CA CYS A 268 -11.16 -26.14 11.06
C CYS A 268 -12.59 -26.34 11.62
N GLY A 269 -13.55 -25.52 11.20
CA GLY A 269 -14.95 -25.63 11.60
C GLY A 269 -15.60 -26.93 11.15
N VAL A 270 -15.34 -27.36 9.90
CA VAL A 270 -15.80 -28.65 9.37
C VAL A 270 -15.17 -29.82 10.14
N ALA A 271 -13.87 -29.74 10.44
CA ALA A 271 -13.19 -30.77 11.23
C ALA A 271 -13.81 -30.92 12.64
N VAL A 272 -14.08 -29.80 13.31
CA VAL A 272 -14.74 -29.79 14.63
C VAL A 272 -16.14 -30.40 14.57
N LEU A 273 -16.93 -30.09 13.55
CA LEU A 273 -18.27 -30.65 13.36
C LEU A 273 -18.23 -32.17 13.11
N VAL A 274 -17.26 -32.66 12.33
CA VAL A 274 -17.06 -34.10 12.08
C VAL A 274 -16.66 -34.84 13.37
N PHE A 275 -15.75 -34.26 14.17
CA PHE A 275 -15.38 -34.85 15.47
C PHE A 275 -16.55 -34.87 16.45
N ALA A 276 -17.35 -33.80 16.51
CA ALA A 276 -18.54 -33.73 17.35
C ALA A 276 -19.61 -34.76 16.92
N ALA A 277 -19.82 -34.93 15.62
CA ALA A 277 -20.76 -35.92 15.08
C ALA A 277 -20.30 -37.36 15.37
N ARG A 278 -19.01 -37.68 15.19
CA ARG A 278 -18.45 -39.00 15.52
C ARG A 278 -18.55 -39.31 17.02
N ARG A 279 -18.33 -38.33 17.89
CA ARG A 279 -18.49 -38.49 19.34
C ARG A 279 -19.94 -38.79 19.74
N ARG A 280 -20.92 -38.12 19.12
CA ARG A 280 -22.35 -38.41 19.35
C ARG A 280 -22.76 -39.81 18.87
N ALA A 281 -22.28 -40.23 17.70
CA ALA A 281 -22.55 -41.58 17.18
C ALA A 281 -21.97 -42.68 18.08
N ALA A 282 -20.77 -42.49 18.63
CA ALA A 282 -20.15 -43.43 19.56
C ALA A 282 -20.90 -43.53 20.91
N GLN A 283 -21.53 -42.44 21.37
CA GLN A 283 -22.31 -42.42 22.62
C GLN A 283 -23.74 -42.98 22.45
N GLY A 284 -24.29 -42.98 21.23
CA GLY A 284 -25.63 -43.52 20.94
C GLY A 284 -25.70 -45.05 20.75
N GLY A 285 -24.56 -45.75 20.66
CA GLY A 285 -24.50 -47.19 20.38
C GLY A 285 -24.64 -48.10 21.61
N GLY A 286 -24.72 -47.56 22.82
CA GLY A 286 -24.72 -48.33 24.07
C GLY A 286 -26.05 -48.30 24.80
N GLY A 287 -27.08 -49.01 24.33
CA GLY A 287 -28.32 -49.05 25.12
C GLY A 287 -29.53 -49.77 24.53
N ALA A 288 -29.44 -51.08 24.31
CA ALA A 288 -30.63 -51.93 24.31
C ALA A 288 -30.27 -53.34 24.80
N ARG A 289 -30.27 -53.55 26.12
CA ARG A 289 -30.36 -54.91 26.69
C ARG A 289 -31.83 -55.31 26.77
N PRO A 290 -32.25 -56.44 26.19
CA PRO A 290 -33.64 -56.87 26.24
C PRO A 290 -34.02 -57.32 27.66
N TRP A 291 -35.17 -56.82 28.10
CA TRP A 291 -35.83 -57.12 29.36
C TRP A 291 -36.18 -58.62 29.43
N ARG A 292 -35.60 -59.38 30.37
CA ARG A 292 -36.01 -60.76 30.65
C ARG A 292 -37.03 -60.76 31.79
N ALA A 293 -38.26 -61.15 31.46
CA ALA A 293 -39.29 -61.51 32.42
C ALA A 293 -39.08 -62.96 32.92
N GLY A 294 -39.20 -63.17 34.23
CA GLY A 294 -39.25 -64.51 34.87
C GLY A 294 -39.39 -64.33 36.38
N ARG A 295 -40.63 -64.37 36.91
CA ARG A 295 -41.38 -65.50 37.48
C ARG A 295 -41.16 -65.63 38.99
N ARG A 296 -42.31 -65.82 39.67
CA ARG A 296 -42.51 -66.04 41.11
C ARG A 296 -41.77 -67.28 41.61
#